data_AF-A0A538FUQ6-F1
#
_entry.id   AF-A0A538FUQ6-F1
#
_cell.length_a   1.000
_cell.length_b   1.000
_cell.length_c   1.000
_cell.angle_alpha   90.00
_cell.angle_beta   90.00
_cell.angle_gamma   90.00
#
_symmetry.space_group_name_H-M   'P 1'
#
loop_
_entity.id
_entity.type
_entity.pdbx_description
1 polymer ?
#
loop_
_entity_poly.entity_id
_entity_poly.type
_entity_poly.pdbx_seq_one_letter_code
_entity_poly.pdbx_strand_id
1 'polypeptide(L)'
;MRRLATLAAVLFVVAFTGTASADLGPIQRAVRELSAPGLRSGPIVIPRGQNGKVRVIVGLSLPPLAAHMASPGLFGFAPRRKLDVASSSSQAYLAREDAAQEQAIATLQRTIPQAVVSRRFRLVLDGITVTLPYSKLTKLMNESFAAKVYPSLRYTFNLNRSTSVIGVPAFQAQTGANGAGVKVAVVDDGVDNEHPFLNPTGFSFPPGFPKGVAGFTSPKVIVARSFAPPSSAAWRAPKSPQGGSALAASPTGDVTPRSRV
;
A
#
# COMPACT_ATOMS: atom_id res chain seq x y z
N MET A 1 74.34 -14.36 23.28
CA MET A 1 74.37 -15.43 24.30
C MET A 1 73.13 -15.29 25.17
N ARG A 2 72.12 -16.13 24.92
CA ARG A 2 71.62 -17.21 25.80
C ARG A 2 70.63 -16.76 26.91
N ARG A 3 69.34 -17.08 26.64
CA ARG A 3 68.33 -17.72 27.52
C ARG A 3 67.80 -16.84 28.68
N LEU A 4 66.50 -16.75 28.98
CA LEU A 4 65.51 -17.82 29.14
C LEU A 4 64.09 -17.37 28.73
N ALA A 5 63.37 -18.33 28.14
CA ALA A 5 61.93 -18.35 28.02
C ALA A 5 61.30 -18.89 29.33
N THR A 6 60.13 -18.35 29.70
CA THR A 6 59.15 -19.06 30.54
C THR A 6 57.75 -18.75 30.03
N LEU A 7 57.14 -19.80 29.49
CA LEU A 7 55.71 -19.99 29.29
C LEU A 7 54.96 -19.77 30.61
N ALA A 8 53.82 -19.11 30.55
CA ALA A 8 52.65 -19.50 31.34
C ALA A 8 51.40 -19.21 30.51
N ALA A 9 50.93 -20.26 29.84
CA ALA A 9 49.69 -20.29 29.09
C ALA A 9 48.52 -20.15 30.08
N VAL A 10 47.76 -19.06 29.99
CA VAL A 10 46.41 -19.01 30.57
C VAL A 10 45.45 -19.46 29.49
N LEU A 11 45.12 -20.74 29.59
CA LEU A 11 44.08 -21.44 28.86
C LEU A 11 42.72 -20.79 29.23
N PHE A 12 42.26 -19.80 28.46
CA PHE A 12 40.88 -19.34 28.60
C PHE A 12 40.00 -20.40 27.94
N VAL A 13 39.40 -21.24 28.79
CA VAL A 13 38.33 -22.16 28.43
C VAL A 13 37.21 -21.34 27.80
N VAL A 14 37.07 -21.45 26.48
CA VAL A 14 35.88 -21.00 25.76
C VAL A 14 34.74 -21.89 26.24
N ALA A 15 33.99 -21.40 27.21
CA ALA A 15 32.67 -21.94 27.47
C ALA A 15 31.87 -21.73 26.18
N PHE A 16 31.53 -22.84 25.52
CA PHE A 16 30.52 -22.91 24.47
C PHE A 16 29.19 -22.42 25.04
N THR A 17 28.98 -21.10 25.06
CA THR A 17 27.64 -20.56 25.07
C THR A 17 27.11 -20.83 23.67
N GLY A 18 26.20 -21.80 23.59
CA GLY A 18 25.53 -22.15 22.35
C GLY A 18 24.97 -20.88 21.73
N THR A 19 25.65 -20.38 20.69
CA THR A 19 25.03 -19.47 19.75
C THR A 19 23.96 -20.33 19.10
N ALA A 20 22.71 -20.15 19.54
CA ALA A 20 21.59 -20.37 18.66
C ALA A 20 21.81 -19.42 17.48
N SER A 21 22.58 -19.89 16.49
CA SER A 21 22.60 -19.29 15.18
C SER A 21 21.16 -19.40 14.72
N ALA A 22 20.44 -18.29 14.87
CA ALA A 22 19.21 -18.06 14.15
C ALA A 22 19.63 -18.07 12.68
N ASP A 23 19.65 -19.27 12.11
CA ASP A 23 19.84 -19.45 10.70
C ASP A 23 18.64 -18.75 10.06
N LEU A 24 18.88 -17.58 9.50
CA LEU A 24 17.92 -16.85 8.70
C LEU A 24 17.78 -17.58 7.37
N GLY A 25 17.37 -18.85 7.44
CA GLY A 25 16.90 -19.60 6.31
C GLY A 25 15.66 -18.88 5.79
N PRO A 26 15.51 -18.74 4.46
CA PRO A 26 14.26 -18.24 3.90
C PRO A 26 13.14 -19.13 4.45
N ILE A 27 12.17 -18.52 5.15
CA ILE A 27 10.94 -19.20 5.53
C ILE A 27 10.38 -19.80 4.25
N GLN A 28 10.47 -21.12 4.10
CA GLN A 28 9.83 -21.82 3.00
C GLN A 28 8.34 -21.60 3.19
N ARG A 29 7.80 -20.63 2.47
CA ARG A 29 6.36 -20.37 2.39
C ARG A 29 5.72 -21.53 1.62
N ALA A 30 5.58 -22.67 2.28
CA ALA A 30 4.72 -23.76 1.86
C ALA A 30 3.25 -23.49 2.22
N VAL A 31 2.91 -22.27 2.65
CA VAL A 31 1.54 -21.78 2.59
C VAL A 31 1.31 -21.37 1.14
N ARG A 32 0.61 -22.22 0.39
CA ARG A 32 0.05 -21.90 -0.92
C ARG A 32 -1.10 -20.89 -0.72
N GLU A 33 -0.78 -19.75 -0.14
CA GLU A 33 -1.63 -18.58 -0.14
C GLU A 33 -1.85 -18.23 -1.60
N LEU A 34 -3.12 -18.31 -2.03
CA LEU A 34 -3.58 -17.96 -3.36
C LEU A 34 -2.91 -16.65 -3.75
N SER A 35 -1.89 -16.76 -4.60
CA SER A 35 -1.10 -15.63 -5.04
C SER A 35 -2.08 -14.69 -5.74
N ALA A 36 -2.31 -13.52 -5.17
CA ALA A 36 -2.97 -12.44 -5.90
C ALA A 36 -2.28 -12.36 -7.28
N PRO A 37 -3.02 -12.29 -8.40
CA PRO A 37 -2.41 -12.34 -9.71
C PRO A 37 -1.29 -11.32 -9.81
N GLY A 38 -0.04 -11.79 -9.84
CA GLY A 38 1.10 -10.92 -9.98
C GLY A 38 0.99 -10.20 -11.32
N LEU A 39 0.94 -8.87 -11.30
CA LEU A 39 1.00 -8.07 -12.52
C LEU A 39 2.38 -8.26 -13.17
N ARG A 40 2.44 -9.12 -14.18
CA ARG A 40 3.61 -9.29 -15.04
C ARG A 40 3.47 -8.40 -16.27
N SER A 41 4.58 -7.92 -16.83
CA SER A 41 4.52 -7.29 -18.14
C SER A 41 4.07 -8.35 -19.15
N GLY A 42 3.04 -8.01 -19.91
CA GLY A 42 2.49 -8.90 -20.93
C GLY A 42 1.46 -8.16 -21.77
N PRO A 43 1.07 -8.72 -22.92
CA PRO A 43 0.05 -8.13 -23.76
C PRO A 43 -1.27 -8.04 -22.98
N ILE A 44 -1.93 -6.89 -23.05
CA ILE A 44 -3.32 -6.77 -22.58
C ILE A 44 -4.19 -7.48 -23.62
N VAL A 45 -4.66 -8.68 -23.30
CA VAL A 45 -5.58 -9.42 -24.17
C VAL A 45 -6.96 -8.79 -24.05
N ILE A 46 -7.50 -8.30 -25.17
CA ILE A 46 -8.89 -7.81 -25.26
C ILE A 46 -9.77 -9.01 -25.65
N PRO A 47 -10.67 -9.51 -24.78
CA PRO A 47 -11.58 -10.58 -25.15
C PRO A 47 -12.49 -10.14 -26.29
N ARG A 48 -12.69 -11.00 -27.30
CA ARG A 48 -13.57 -10.70 -28.44
C ARG A 48 -15.01 -10.50 -27.96
N GLY A 49 -15.71 -9.52 -28.51
CA GLY A 49 -17.12 -9.23 -28.18
C GLY A 49 -17.35 -8.26 -27.00
N GLN A 50 -16.30 -7.65 -26.45
CA GLN A 50 -16.48 -6.62 -25.42
C GLN A 50 -16.94 -5.28 -25.99
N ASN A 51 -18.25 -5.03 -25.93
CA ASN A 51 -18.87 -3.73 -26.28
C ASN A 51 -18.92 -2.75 -25.10
N GLY A 52 -18.29 -3.09 -23.97
CA GLY A 52 -18.29 -2.28 -22.76
C GLY A 52 -17.22 -1.17 -22.71
N LYS A 53 -17.17 -0.49 -21.57
CA LYS A 53 -16.06 0.40 -21.21
C LYS A 53 -15.04 -0.35 -20.35
N VAL A 54 -13.77 -0.04 -20.53
CA VAL A 54 -12.66 -0.50 -19.70
C VAL A 54 -12.14 0.67 -18.87
N ARG A 55 -11.73 0.41 -17.63
CA ARG A 55 -10.95 1.35 -16.83
C ARG A 55 -9.50 0.88 -16.75
N VAL A 56 -8.59 1.78 -17.05
CA VAL A 56 -7.15 1.55 -16.98
C VAL A 56 -6.46 2.69 -16.24
N ILE A 57 -5.27 2.41 -15.72
CA ILE A 57 -4.35 3.43 -15.21
C ILE A 57 -3.25 3.57 -16.26
N VAL A 58 -3.10 4.78 -16.80
CA VAL A 58 -2.04 5.13 -17.74
C VAL A 58 -0.93 5.79 -16.95
N GLY A 59 0.21 5.11 -16.85
CA GLY A 59 1.46 5.70 -16.38
C GLY A 59 2.06 6.58 -17.48
N LEU A 60 2.47 7.78 -17.09
CA LEU A 60 3.05 8.78 -17.97
C LEU A 60 4.58 8.77 -17.84
N SER A 61 5.25 9.59 -18.65
CA SER A 61 6.69 9.49 -18.86
C SER A 61 7.56 10.16 -17.80
N LEU A 62 7.01 11.05 -16.96
CA LEU A 62 7.83 11.69 -15.94
C LEU A 62 8.04 10.74 -14.76
N PRO A 63 9.23 10.76 -14.11
CA PRO A 63 9.41 10.07 -12.85
C PRO A 63 8.41 10.62 -11.81
N PRO A 64 7.72 9.80 -11.02
CA PRO A 64 6.89 10.32 -9.94
C PRO A 64 7.74 11.09 -8.92
N LEU A 65 7.14 12.05 -8.20
CA LEU A 65 7.86 12.86 -7.20
C LEU A 65 8.73 12.03 -6.24
N ALA A 66 8.22 10.88 -5.76
CA ALA A 66 8.97 10.03 -4.84
C ALA A 66 10.24 9.43 -5.47
N ALA A 67 10.22 9.11 -6.76
CA ALA A 67 11.39 8.62 -7.48
C ALA A 67 12.33 9.78 -7.83
N HIS A 68 11.79 10.93 -8.21
CA HIS A 68 12.59 12.12 -8.53
C HIS A 68 13.36 12.65 -7.31
N MET A 69 12.73 12.63 -6.13
CA MET A 69 13.33 13.07 -4.87
C MET A 69 14.14 11.98 -4.16
N ALA A 70 14.14 10.75 -4.68
CA ALA A 70 14.96 9.69 -4.12
C ALA A 70 16.44 10.04 -4.37
N SER A 71 17.12 10.48 -3.32
CA SER A 71 18.57 10.67 -3.37
C SER A 71 19.25 9.30 -3.31
N PRO A 72 20.09 8.92 -4.29
CA PRO A 72 20.99 7.79 -4.13
C PRO A 72 21.95 8.12 -2.98
N GLY A 73 21.86 7.41 -1.86
CA GLY A 73 22.85 7.54 -0.80
C GLY A 73 24.19 6.98 -1.26
N LEU A 74 25.29 7.62 -0.85
CA LEU A 74 26.60 6.97 -0.87
C LEU A 74 26.48 5.66 -0.07
N PHE A 75 26.87 4.54 -0.70
CA PHE A 75 26.86 3.17 -0.12
C PHE A 75 25.49 2.54 0.14
N GLY A 76 24.37 3.05 -0.40
CA GLY A 76 23.05 2.42 -0.24
C GLY A 76 22.43 2.59 1.16
N PHE A 77 23.12 3.26 2.08
CA PHE A 77 22.64 3.66 3.39
C PHE A 77 22.20 5.14 3.37
N ALA A 78 21.22 5.48 2.54
CA ALA A 78 20.58 6.78 2.68
C ALA A 78 19.75 6.77 3.98
N PRO A 79 19.81 7.81 4.84
CA PRO A 79 18.80 7.97 5.87
C PRO A 79 17.44 8.00 5.17
N ARG A 80 16.52 7.13 5.60
CA ARG A 80 15.12 7.07 5.11
C ARG A 80 14.38 8.34 5.54
N ARG A 81 14.72 9.47 4.93
CA ARG A 81 14.06 10.75 5.16
C ARG A 81 12.69 10.70 4.53
N LYS A 82 11.67 11.09 5.31
CA LYS A 82 10.32 11.24 4.79
C LYS A 82 10.33 12.29 3.67
N LEU A 83 9.70 11.95 2.54
CA LEU A 83 9.49 12.88 1.43
C LEU A 83 8.77 14.14 1.92
N ASP A 84 9.43 15.28 1.78
CA ASP A 84 8.83 16.59 2.07
C ASP A 84 8.13 17.12 0.82
N VAL A 85 6.82 16.84 0.73
CA VAL A 85 5.99 17.28 -0.39
C VAL A 85 5.80 18.80 -0.38
N ALA A 86 5.96 19.48 0.75
CA ALA A 86 5.71 20.92 0.88
C ALA A 86 6.92 21.79 0.50
N SER A 87 8.10 21.19 0.30
CA SER A 87 9.30 21.94 -0.11
C SER A 87 9.08 22.66 -1.45
N SER A 88 9.74 23.81 -1.63
CA SER A 88 9.67 24.57 -2.90
C SER A 88 10.08 23.72 -4.10
N SER A 89 11.13 22.89 -3.96
CA SER A 89 11.57 21.96 -5.00
C SER A 89 10.53 20.91 -5.36
N SER A 90 9.87 20.31 -4.36
CA SER A 90 8.78 19.35 -4.56
C SER A 90 7.59 20.00 -5.25
N GLN A 91 7.19 21.21 -4.82
CA GLN A 91 6.07 21.95 -5.40
C GLN A 91 6.36 22.37 -6.85
N ALA A 92 7.57 22.85 -7.15
CA ALA A 92 7.97 23.18 -8.51
C ALA A 92 7.95 21.95 -9.43
N TYR A 93 8.39 20.80 -8.94
CA TYR A 93 8.33 19.55 -9.70
C TYR A 93 6.88 19.08 -9.93
N LEU A 94 6.03 19.14 -8.90
CA LEU A 94 4.61 18.80 -9.03
C LEU A 94 3.89 19.69 -10.04
N ALA A 95 4.21 20.98 -10.11
CA ALA A 95 3.65 21.89 -11.11
C ALA A 95 4.06 21.50 -12.54
N ARG A 96 5.29 21.01 -12.74
CA ARG A 96 5.75 20.48 -14.03
C ARG A 96 5.03 19.18 -14.39
N GLU A 97 4.87 18.25 -13.44
CA GLU A 97 4.05 17.05 -13.65
C GLU A 97 2.61 17.42 -14.01
N ASP A 98 2.03 18.42 -13.34
CA ASP A 98 0.67 18.85 -13.58
C ASP A 98 0.47 19.39 -15.01
N ALA A 99 1.40 20.22 -15.48
CA ALA A 99 1.36 20.75 -16.85
C ALA A 99 1.50 19.63 -17.90
N ALA A 100 2.39 18.66 -17.68
CA ALA A 100 2.56 17.52 -18.58
C ALA A 100 1.32 16.62 -18.63
N GLN A 101 0.70 16.38 -17.47
CA GLN A 101 -0.55 15.63 -17.38
C GLN A 101 -1.70 16.33 -18.12
N GLU A 102 -1.80 17.65 -18.02
CA GLU A 102 -2.84 18.41 -18.72
C GLU A 102 -2.69 18.36 -20.24
N GLN A 103 -1.45 18.42 -20.74
CA GLN A 103 -1.17 18.23 -22.16
C GLN A 103 -1.54 16.83 -22.65
N ALA A 104 -1.23 15.80 -21.85
CA ALA A 104 -1.62 14.41 -22.14
C ALA A 104 -3.15 14.25 -22.16
N ILE A 105 -3.86 14.83 -21.18
CA ILE A 105 -5.33 14.81 -21.10
C ILE A 105 -5.96 15.52 -22.29
N ALA A 106 -5.46 16.70 -22.67
CA ALA A 106 -5.96 17.43 -23.84
C ALA A 106 -5.76 16.66 -25.14
N THR A 107 -4.64 15.96 -25.28
CA THR A 107 -4.37 15.07 -26.43
C THR A 107 -5.32 13.89 -26.43
N LEU A 108 -5.49 13.23 -25.29
CA LEU A 108 -6.44 12.12 -25.12
C LEU A 108 -7.87 12.51 -25.50
N GLN A 109 -8.34 13.69 -25.08
CA GLN A 109 -9.69 14.17 -25.40
C GLN A 109 -9.88 14.44 -26.89
N ARG A 110 -8.85 14.93 -27.59
CA ARG A 110 -8.86 15.09 -29.04
C ARG A 110 -8.85 13.75 -29.78
N THR A 111 -8.05 12.79 -29.34
CA THR A 111 -7.88 11.52 -30.06
C THR A 111 -8.96 10.48 -29.71
N ILE A 112 -9.47 10.51 -28.47
CA ILE A 112 -10.49 9.60 -27.96
C ILE A 112 -11.54 10.42 -27.16
N PRO A 113 -12.48 11.11 -27.82
CA PRO A 113 -13.47 11.95 -27.16
C PRO A 113 -14.38 11.22 -26.14
N GLN A 114 -14.50 9.89 -26.26
CA GLN A 114 -15.27 9.05 -25.33
C GLN A 114 -14.50 8.71 -24.04
N ALA A 115 -13.22 9.08 -23.93
CA ALA A 115 -12.40 8.82 -22.78
C ALA A 115 -12.74 9.76 -21.62
N VAL A 116 -12.93 9.20 -20.43
CA VAL A 116 -13.22 9.93 -19.20
C VAL A 116 -12.07 9.75 -18.23
N VAL A 117 -11.39 10.85 -17.91
CA VAL A 117 -10.35 10.89 -16.88
C VAL A 117 -11.01 11.06 -15.52
N SER A 118 -10.59 10.29 -14.52
CA SER A 118 -11.24 10.28 -13.21
C SER A 118 -10.32 10.43 -12.00
N ARG A 119 -9.02 10.18 -12.18
CA ARG A 119 -7.98 10.41 -11.15
C ARG A 119 -6.68 10.81 -11.82
N ARG A 120 -5.89 11.61 -11.10
CA ARG A 120 -4.50 11.97 -11.40
C ARG A 120 -3.62 11.52 -10.23
N PHE A 121 -2.48 10.91 -10.53
CA PHE A 121 -1.47 10.44 -9.58
C PHE A 121 -0.18 11.20 -9.84
N ARG A 122 0.54 11.57 -8.78
CA ARG A 122 1.76 12.41 -8.86
C ARG A 122 2.88 11.96 -7.91
N LEU A 123 2.50 11.43 -6.75
CA LEU A 123 3.47 11.18 -5.67
C LEU A 123 4.28 9.89 -5.87
N VAL A 124 3.60 8.75 -6.04
CA VAL A 124 4.23 7.42 -6.16
C VAL A 124 4.14 6.84 -7.58
N LEU A 125 3.32 7.48 -8.41
CA LEU A 125 3.09 7.18 -9.81
C LEU A 125 2.75 8.50 -10.49
N ASP A 126 3.39 8.80 -11.63
CA ASP A 126 2.91 9.79 -12.58
C ASP A 126 1.90 9.09 -13.50
N GLY A 127 0.62 9.44 -13.39
CA GLY A 127 -0.39 8.73 -14.16
C GLY A 127 -1.82 9.21 -14.02
N ILE A 128 -2.67 8.76 -14.92
CA ILE A 128 -4.10 9.10 -14.98
C ILE A 128 -4.97 7.85 -15.06
N THR A 129 -6.13 7.87 -14.40
CA THR A 129 -7.14 6.81 -14.56
C THR A 129 -8.12 7.19 -15.66
N VAL A 130 -8.19 6.37 -16.70
CA VAL A 130 -9.02 6.59 -17.89
C VAL A 130 -10.07 5.49 -18.00
N THR A 131 -11.33 5.89 -18.23
CA THR A 131 -12.41 4.99 -18.64
C THR A 131 -12.75 5.26 -20.09
N LEU A 132 -12.70 4.25 -20.97
CA LEU A 132 -12.90 4.39 -22.41
C LEU A 132 -13.54 3.12 -23.01
N PRO A 133 -14.14 3.15 -24.21
CA PRO A 133 -14.60 1.93 -24.88
C PRO A 133 -13.45 0.94 -25.10
N TYR A 134 -13.71 -0.37 -24.91
CA TYR A 134 -12.68 -1.41 -25.12
C TYR A 134 -12.04 -1.35 -26.51
N SER A 135 -12.83 -1.03 -27.55
CA SER A 135 -12.36 -0.88 -28.92
C SER A 135 -11.33 0.26 -29.13
N LYS A 136 -11.19 1.16 -28.17
CA LYS A 136 -10.23 2.28 -28.20
C LYS A 136 -8.99 2.04 -27.35
N LEU A 137 -8.91 0.91 -26.64
CA LEU A 137 -7.77 0.61 -25.76
C LEU A 137 -6.44 0.55 -26.51
N THR A 138 -6.39 -0.13 -27.66
CA THR A 138 -5.17 -0.17 -28.49
C THR A 138 -4.76 1.21 -28.97
N LYS A 139 -5.74 2.07 -29.32
CA LYS A 139 -5.46 3.46 -29.70
C LYS A 139 -4.79 4.22 -28.54
N LEU A 140 -5.31 4.10 -27.33
CA LEU A 140 -4.73 4.70 -26.12
C LEU A 140 -3.31 4.19 -25.86
N MET A 141 -3.06 2.88 -26.01
CA MET A 141 -1.74 2.28 -25.78
C MET A 141 -0.68 2.76 -26.79
N ASN A 142 -1.09 3.27 -27.95
CA ASN A 142 -0.20 3.79 -28.98
C ASN A 142 0.03 5.31 -28.87
N GLU A 143 -0.61 5.99 -27.92
CA GLU A 143 -0.37 7.42 -27.67
C GLU A 143 1.03 7.63 -27.08
N SER A 144 1.74 8.67 -27.53
CA SER A 144 3.11 8.95 -27.09
C SER A 144 3.25 9.26 -25.59
N PHE A 145 2.17 9.74 -24.96
CA PHE A 145 2.15 9.97 -23.52
C PHE A 145 1.95 8.69 -22.69
N ALA A 146 1.50 7.60 -23.29
CA ALA A 146 1.13 6.37 -22.58
C ALA A 146 2.34 5.45 -22.38
N ALA A 147 3.25 5.81 -21.47
CA ALA A 147 4.45 5.03 -21.18
C ALA A 147 4.14 3.60 -20.71
N LYS A 148 3.09 3.42 -19.91
CA LYS A 148 2.62 2.09 -19.49
C LYS A 148 1.14 2.10 -19.18
N VAL A 149 0.43 1.03 -19.55
CA VAL A 149 -1.01 0.89 -19.26
C VAL A 149 -1.22 -0.30 -18.32
N TYR A 150 -1.91 -0.05 -17.21
CA TYR A 150 -2.24 -1.05 -16.20
C TYR A 150 -3.75 -1.30 -16.16
N PRO A 151 -4.21 -2.56 -16.05
CA PRO A 151 -5.62 -2.84 -15.84
C PRO A 151 -6.07 -2.36 -14.47
N SER A 152 -7.26 -1.75 -14.39
CA SER A 152 -7.91 -1.46 -13.11
C SER A 152 -8.65 -2.70 -12.62
N LEU A 153 -8.01 -3.50 -11.78
CA LEU A 153 -8.59 -4.74 -11.24
C LEU A 153 -9.50 -4.45 -10.04
N ARG A 154 -10.57 -5.26 -9.91
CA ARG A 154 -11.38 -5.34 -8.71
C ARG A 154 -10.83 -6.46 -7.83
N TYR A 155 -10.48 -6.12 -6.59
CA TYR A 155 -10.11 -7.12 -5.59
C TYR A 155 -11.36 -7.53 -4.82
N THR A 156 -11.44 -8.82 -4.49
CA THR A 156 -12.44 -9.38 -3.60
C THR A 156 -11.76 -9.85 -2.34
N PHE A 157 -12.48 -9.75 -1.23
CA PHE A 157 -11.97 -10.15 0.07
C PHE A 157 -11.63 -11.65 0.06
N ASN A 158 -10.47 -12.00 0.58
CA ASN A 158 -10.10 -13.36 0.87
C ASN A 158 -9.89 -13.45 2.38
N LEU A 159 -10.89 -13.99 3.08
CA LEU A 159 -10.84 -14.16 4.54
C LEU A 159 -9.75 -15.16 4.88
N ASN A 160 -8.60 -14.67 5.32
CA ASN A 160 -7.66 -15.50 6.06
C ASN A 160 -8.17 -15.59 7.51
N ARG A 161 -8.53 -16.81 7.95
CA ARG A 161 -8.61 -17.10 9.38
C ARG A 161 -7.20 -16.99 9.94
N SER A 162 -6.96 -16.01 10.81
CA SER A 162 -5.68 -15.94 11.51
C SER A 162 -5.53 -17.18 12.38
N THR A 163 -4.43 -17.90 12.19
CA THR A 163 -3.94 -18.85 13.18
C THR A 163 -3.53 -18.07 14.44
N SER A 164 -3.42 -18.76 15.58
CA SER A 164 -2.86 -18.19 16.81
C SER A 164 -1.56 -17.44 16.51
N VAL A 165 -1.41 -16.23 17.07
CA VAL A 165 -0.20 -15.41 16.87
C VAL A 165 0.93 -16.04 17.68
N ILE A 166 1.69 -16.93 17.04
CA ILE A 166 2.76 -17.70 17.69
C ILE A 166 3.90 -16.73 18.10
N GLY A 167 4.24 -16.71 19.39
CA GLY A 167 5.50 -16.13 19.90
C GLY A 167 5.48 -14.67 20.39
N VAL A 168 4.38 -13.93 20.26
CA VAL A 168 4.33 -12.52 20.73
C VAL A 168 4.60 -12.37 22.23
N PRO A 169 4.01 -13.18 23.14
CA PRO A 169 4.31 -13.05 24.57
C PRO A 169 5.79 -13.26 24.90
N ALA A 170 6.44 -14.26 24.27
CA ALA A 170 7.87 -14.53 24.46
C ALA A 170 8.74 -13.37 23.92
N PHE A 171 8.40 -12.85 22.73
CA PHE A 171 9.10 -11.69 22.14
C PHE A 171 8.99 -10.45 23.04
N GLN A 172 7.80 -10.17 23.57
CA GLN A 172 7.59 -9.06 24.49
C GLN A 172 8.36 -9.24 25.80
N ALA A 173 8.32 -10.43 26.38
CA ALA A 173 9.07 -10.73 27.62
C ALA A 173 10.58 -10.55 27.43
N GLN A 174 11.11 -10.90 26.26
CA GLN A 174 12.55 -10.83 25.98
C GLN A 174 13.03 -9.42 25.58
N THR A 175 12.21 -8.64 24.88
CA THR A 175 12.62 -7.35 24.28
C THR A 175 12.01 -6.12 24.96
N GLY A 176 10.93 -6.29 25.72
CA GLY A 176 10.08 -5.20 26.20
C GLY A 176 9.31 -4.47 25.10
N ALA A 177 9.44 -4.87 23.82
CA ALA A 177 8.87 -4.16 22.70
C ALA A 177 7.36 -4.43 22.58
N ASN A 178 6.56 -3.39 22.76
CA ASN A 178 5.09 -3.46 22.73
C ASN A 178 4.47 -2.73 21.50
N GLY A 179 5.31 -2.28 20.56
CA GLY A 179 4.88 -1.54 19.37
C GLY A 179 4.62 -0.04 19.60
N ALA A 180 4.88 0.50 20.80
CA ALA A 180 4.79 1.94 21.05
C ALA A 180 5.65 2.74 20.05
N GLY A 181 5.11 3.85 19.55
CA GLY A 181 5.75 4.70 18.54
C GLY A 181 5.66 4.18 17.09
N VAL A 182 5.25 2.93 16.87
CA VAL A 182 5.02 2.36 15.54
C VAL A 182 3.61 2.69 15.06
N LYS A 183 3.50 3.17 13.81
CA LYS A 183 2.21 3.38 13.13
C LYS A 183 1.99 2.28 12.12
N VAL A 184 0.84 1.62 12.18
CA VAL A 184 0.41 0.61 11.21
C VAL A 184 -0.70 1.21 10.35
N ALA A 185 -0.52 1.19 9.04
CA ALA A 185 -1.54 1.62 8.09
C ALA A 185 -2.14 0.38 7.41
N VAL A 186 -3.46 0.29 7.43
CA VAL A 186 -4.22 -0.79 6.79
C VAL A 186 -5.07 -0.17 5.68
N VAL A 187 -4.98 -0.73 4.47
CA VAL A 187 -5.82 -0.33 3.33
C VAL A 187 -6.77 -1.50 3.08
N ASP A 188 -7.97 -1.38 3.61
CA ASP A 188 -9.02 -2.40 3.53
C ASP A 188 -10.38 -1.73 3.31
N ASP A 189 -11.47 -2.47 3.54
CA ASP A 189 -12.86 -2.01 3.45
C ASP A 189 -13.29 -1.05 4.56
N GLY A 190 -12.46 -0.82 5.57
CA GLY A 190 -12.69 0.17 6.62
C GLY A 190 -12.19 -0.30 7.97
N VAL A 191 -12.64 0.38 9.01
CA VAL A 191 -12.41 0.01 10.40
C VAL A 191 -13.65 0.35 11.21
N ASP A 192 -14.05 -0.55 12.11
CA ASP A 192 -14.96 -0.22 13.20
C ASP A 192 -14.15 0.36 14.36
N ASN A 193 -14.07 1.69 14.42
CA ASN A 193 -13.23 2.39 15.40
C ASN A 193 -13.79 2.36 16.83
N GLU A 194 -15.02 1.85 17.02
CA GLU A 194 -15.66 1.70 18.33
C GLU A 194 -15.45 0.29 18.91
N HIS A 195 -14.90 -0.63 18.12
CA HIS A 195 -14.67 -2.01 18.56
C HIS A 195 -13.75 -2.06 19.81
N PRO A 196 -14.05 -2.87 20.84
CA PRO A 196 -13.29 -2.91 22.11
C PRO A 196 -11.78 -3.18 21.96
N PHE A 197 -11.35 -3.89 20.92
CA PHE A 197 -9.92 -4.12 20.62
C PHE A 197 -9.16 -2.85 20.19
N LEU A 198 -9.89 -1.78 19.87
CA LEU A 198 -9.36 -0.48 19.50
C LEU A 198 -9.62 0.57 20.60
N ASN A 199 -9.84 0.14 21.84
CA ASN A 199 -10.04 1.01 22.99
C ASN A 199 -8.89 2.04 23.10
N PRO A 200 -9.20 3.35 23.11
CA PRO A 200 -8.19 4.41 23.13
C PRO A 200 -7.65 4.74 24.52
N THR A 201 -8.16 4.11 25.59
CA THR A 201 -7.72 4.38 26.97
C THR A 201 -6.19 4.23 27.10
N GLY A 202 -5.54 5.25 27.67
CA GLY A 202 -4.08 5.29 27.83
C GLY A 202 -3.30 5.75 26.60
N PHE A 203 -3.96 6.05 25.48
CA PHE A 203 -3.34 6.64 24.29
C PHE A 203 -3.64 8.14 24.17
N SER A 204 -2.70 8.87 23.58
CA SER A 204 -2.89 10.24 23.11
C SER A 204 -2.64 10.33 21.61
N PHE A 205 -3.24 11.32 20.95
CA PHE A 205 -2.93 11.56 19.54
C PHE A 205 -1.45 11.94 19.38
N PRO A 206 -0.71 11.29 18.46
CA PRO A 206 0.61 11.75 18.10
C PRO A 206 0.56 13.12 17.41
N PRO A 207 1.65 13.90 17.41
CA PRO A 207 1.69 15.19 16.72
C PRO A 207 1.24 15.10 15.24
N GLY A 208 0.35 16.00 14.84
CA GLY A 208 -0.20 16.08 13.49
C GLY A 208 -1.32 15.07 13.18
N PHE A 209 -1.93 14.47 14.21
CA PHE A 209 -3.14 13.63 14.11
C PHE A 209 -4.27 14.20 15.00
N PRO A 210 -5.54 13.84 14.76
CA PRO A 210 -6.06 12.89 13.77
C PRO A 210 -5.94 13.38 12.32
N LYS A 211 -6.08 12.45 11.36
CA LYS A 211 -6.22 12.79 9.93
C LYS A 211 -7.40 12.06 9.30
N GLY A 212 -8.10 12.75 8.41
CA GLY A 212 -9.23 12.17 7.69
C GLY A 212 -10.56 12.60 8.29
N VAL A 213 -11.57 11.73 8.23
CA VAL A 213 -12.94 12.09 8.62
C VAL A 213 -13.05 12.14 10.15
N ALA A 214 -13.40 13.32 10.67
CA ALA A 214 -13.67 13.52 12.10
C ALA A 214 -14.85 12.61 12.53
N GLY A 215 -14.72 11.93 13.67
CA GLY A 215 -15.70 10.95 14.18
C GLY A 215 -15.31 9.48 13.98
N PHE A 216 -14.44 9.18 13.01
CA PHE A 216 -13.96 7.80 12.76
C PHE A 216 -12.52 7.59 13.23
N THR A 217 -12.03 8.50 14.06
CA THR A 217 -10.67 8.47 14.60
C THR A 217 -10.69 8.54 16.12
N SER A 218 -9.67 7.96 16.72
CA SER A 218 -9.40 7.97 18.16
C SER A 218 -7.89 8.01 18.39
N PRO A 219 -7.40 8.24 19.61
CA PRO A 219 -5.98 8.09 19.93
C PRO A 219 -5.39 6.72 19.54
N LYS A 220 -6.21 5.68 19.40
CA LYS A 220 -5.82 4.36 18.87
C LYS A 220 -5.93 4.28 17.34
N VAL A 221 -6.99 4.84 16.76
CA VAL A 221 -7.23 4.90 15.31
C VAL A 221 -6.97 6.32 14.82
N ILE A 222 -5.72 6.64 14.56
CA ILE A 222 -5.30 8.04 14.35
C ILE A 222 -5.58 8.57 12.93
N VAL A 223 -5.91 7.70 11.97
CA VAL A 223 -6.29 8.07 10.59
C VAL A 223 -7.48 7.25 10.11
N ALA A 224 -8.47 7.91 9.51
CA ALA A 224 -9.56 7.25 8.80
C ALA A 224 -9.84 7.95 7.46
N ARG A 225 -9.61 7.25 6.34
CA ARG A 225 -9.81 7.78 4.98
C ARG A 225 -10.45 6.72 4.09
N SER A 226 -11.30 7.17 3.17
CA SER A 226 -11.94 6.33 2.16
C SER A 226 -11.55 6.76 0.74
N PHE A 227 -11.56 5.80 -0.19
CA PHE A 227 -11.17 6.00 -1.59
C PHE A 227 -12.25 5.46 -2.56
N ALA A 228 -13.44 6.06 -2.54
CA ALA A 228 -14.57 5.61 -3.36
C ALA A 228 -14.31 5.80 -4.88
N PRO A 229 -14.60 4.82 -5.75
CA PRO A 229 -14.64 5.03 -7.20
C PRO A 229 -15.62 6.14 -7.67
N PRO A 230 -15.32 6.80 -8.81
CA PRO A 230 -16.06 7.96 -9.34
C PRO A 230 -17.55 7.77 -9.68
N SER A 231 -18.01 6.53 -9.92
CA SER A 231 -19.40 6.26 -10.33
C SER A 231 -20.16 5.70 -9.14
N SER A 232 -20.81 6.58 -8.39
CA SER A 232 -21.41 6.28 -7.09
C SER A 232 -22.93 6.06 -7.09
N ALA A 233 -23.52 5.60 -8.20
CA ALA A 233 -24.96 5.32 -8.26
C ALA A 233 -25.41 4.11 -7.42
N ALA A 234 -24.50 3.34 -6.81
CA ALA A 234 -24.83 2.16 -5.99
C ALA A 234 -23.98 2.04 -4.70
N TRP A 235 -23.62 3.15 -4.05
CA TRP A 235 -23.08 3.08 -2.69
C TRP A 235 -24.22 3.05 -1.68
N ARG A 236 -24.54 1.86 -1.18
CA ARG A 236 -25.12 1.73 0.15
C ARG A 236 -24.00 1.27 1.07
N ALA A 237 -23.83 1.94 2.20
CA ALA A 237 -23.01 1.40 3.28
C ALA A 237 -23.71 0.17 3.85
N PRO A 238 -23.09 -1.02 3.85
CA PRO A 238 -23.46 -2.06 4.79
C PRO A 238 -23.54 -1.50 6.21
N LYS A 239 -24.72 -1.63 6.84
CA LYS A 239 -24.81 -1.58 8.30
C LYS A 239 -24.16 -2.85 8.82
N SER A 240 -23.17 -2.73 9.69
CA SER A 240 -22.64 -3.90 10.38
C SER A 240 -23.77 -4.57 11.18
N PRO A 241 -23.80 -5.91 11.31
CA PRO A 241 -24.76 -6.60 12.18
C PRO A 241 -24.62 -6.22 13.67
N GLN A 242 -23.57 -5.48 14.03
CA GLN A 242 -23.18 -5.12 15.39
C GLN A 242 -23.40 -3.63 15.72
N GLY A 243 -24.00 -2.85 14.80
CA GLY A 243 -24.47 -1.49 15.08
C GLY A 243 -23.44 -0.36 14.91
N GLY A 244 -22.17 -0.65 14.65
CA GLY A 244 -21.14 0.36 14.37
C GLY A 244 -21.19 0.89 12.93
N SER A 245 -21.04 2.20 12.76
CA SER A 245 -20.94 2.87 11.46
C SER A 245 -19.49 2.82 10.98
N ALA A 246 -19.18 2.05 9.92
CA ALA A 246 -17.83 1.98 9.34
C ALA A 246 -17.64 3.05 8.26
N LEU A 247 -16.43 3.62 8.15
CA LEU A 247 -16.08 4.51 7.05
C LEU A 247 -15.87 3.70 5.75
N ALA A 248 -16.92 3.65 4.91
CA ALA A 248 -16.97 3.25 3.50
C ALA A 248 -16.87 1.75 3.16
N ALA A 249 -18.00 1.07 3.30
CA ALA A 249 -18.22 -0.28 2.79
C ALA A 249 -18.50 -0.33 1.26
N SER A 250 -18.06 -1.44 0.64
CA SER A 250 -18.02 -1.72 -0.82
C SER A 250 -19.40 -2.06 -1.43
N PRO A 251 -19.59 -1.98 -2.76
CA PRO A 251 -20.81 -2.42 -3.44
C PRO A 251 -20.80 -3.94 -3.59
N THR A 252 -21.18 -4.66 -2.54
CA THR A 252 -21.54 -6.07 -2.62
C THR A 252 -23.05 -6.17 -2.72
N GLY A 253 -23.51 -6.57 -3.91
CA GLY A 253 -24.83 -7.16 -4.05
C GLY A 253 -24.96 -8.37 -3.14
N ASP A 254 -26.10 -8.44 -2.48
CA ASP A 254 -26.74 -9.55 -1.79
C ASP A 254 -26.06 -10.92 -1.93
N VAL A 255 -25.53 -11.45 -0.82
CA VAL A 255 -25.64 -12.86 -0.48
C VAL A 255 -25.78 -12.94 1.04
N THR A 256 -26.99 -13.25 1.48
CA THR A 256 -27.26 -13.81 2.80
C THR A 256 -26.75 -15.25 2.85
N PRO A 257 -25.97 -15.65 3.87
CA PRO A 257 -26.04 -17.02 4.36
C PRO A 257 -26.54 -16.98 5.81
N ARG A 258 -27.75 -17.52 5.99
CA ARG A 258 -28.23 -17.98 7.30
C ARG A 258 -27.33 -19.12 7.77
N SER A 259 -26.77 -19.01 8.98
CA SER A 259 -26.55 -20.11 9.94
C SER A 259 -25.93 -19.49 11.21
N ARG A 260 -26.60 -19.41 12.39
CA ARG A 260 -26.68 -20.48 13.42
C ARG A 260 -25.39 -21.31 13.43
N VAL A 261 -24.47 -21.23 14.38
CA VAL A 261 -24.53 -21.12 15.86
C VAL A 261 -23.31 -20.32 16.33
#